data_AF-A0A7C2HSQ7-F1
#
_entry.id   AF-A0A7C2HSQ7-F1
#
_cell.length_a   1.000
_cell.length_b   1.000
_cell.length_c   1.000
_cell.angle_alpha   90.00
_cell.angle_beta   90.00
_cell.angle_gamma   90.00
#
_symmetry.space_group_name_H-M   'P 1'
#
loop_
_entity.id
_entity.type
_entity.pdbx_description
1 polymer ?
#
loop_
_entity_poly.entity_id
_entity_poly.type
_entity_poly.pdbx_seq_one_letter_code
_entity_poly.pdbx_strand_id
1 'polypeptide(L)'
;MGVIVALGKQKAVLRRGEWRCADSSLERQLNRLTEEWLLSGNAPGLGEPDHEMAVAREMASRFGGRILYRARTAPQRTVRDYFPKRQFRLAFPDLG
;
A
#
# COMPACT_ATOMS: atom_id res chain seq x y z
N MET A 1 6.86 -1.92 7.89
CA MET A 1 8.28 -1.84 7.54
C MET A 1 8.43 -0.64 6.61
N GLY A 2 9.35 -0.55 5.66
CA GLY A 2 9.20 0.41 4.58
C GLY A 2 9.84 -0.06 3.28
N VAL A 3 9.20 0.21 2.15
CA VAL A 3 9.69 -0.12 0.79
C VAL A 3 9.86 1.17 0.00
N ILE A 4 10.96 1.30 -0.73
CA ILE A 4 11.18 2.43 -1.63
C ILE A 4 11.07 1.95 -3.07
N VAL A 5 10.30 2.66 -3.88
CA VAL A 5 10.11 2.41 -5.31
C VAL A 5 10.51 3.65 -6.09
N ALA A 6 11.14 3.45 -7.23
CA ALA A 6 11.28 4.48 -8.25
C ALA A 6 10.19 4.29 -9.31
N LEU A 7 9.43 5.35 -9.56
CA LEU A 7 8.39 5.44 -10.58
C LEU A 7 8.81 6.57 -11.53
N GLY A 8 9.43 6.22 -12.65
CA GLY A 8 10.07 7.20 -13.54
C GLY A 8 11.14 8.03 -12.82
N LYS A 9 10.95 9.36 -12.79
CA LYS A 9 11.87 10.30 -12.11
C LYS A 9 11.57 10.47 -10.61
N GLN A 10 10.44 9.96 -10.13
CA GLN A 10 9.99 10.12 -8.76
C GLN A 10 10.37 8.91 -7.90
N LYS A 11 10.57 9.14 -6.60
CA LYS A 11 10.72 8.09 -5.60
C LYS A 11 9.56 8.15 -4.63
N ALA A 12 8.99 6.99 -4.32
CA ALA A 12 7.91 6.85 -3.35
C ALA A 12 8.33 5.86 -2.26
N VAL A 13 7.97 6.18 -1.02
CA VAL A 13 8.20 5.33 0.15
C VAL A 13 6.86 4.80 0.61
N LEU A 14 6.71 3.48 0.64
CA LEU A 14 5.58 2.81 1.28
C LEU A 14 5.96 2.47 2.71
N ARG A 15 5.13 2.87 3.67
CA ARG A 15 5.29 2.49 5.07
C ARG A 15 3.92 2.45 5.74
N ARG A 16 3.63 1.36 6.46
CA ARG A 16 2.34 1.15 7.15
C ARG A 16 1.14 1.28 6.20
N GLY A 17 1.29 0.75 4.98
CA GLY A 17 0.25 0.81 3.95
C GLY A 17 -0.05 2.22 3.43
N GLU A 18 0.87 3.17 3.59
CA GLU A 18 0.75 4.54 3.08
C GLU A 18 1.95 4.88 2.21
N TRP A 19 1.66 5.45 1.04
CA TRP A 19 2.66 6.01 0.17
C TRP A 19 2.98 7.44 0.56
N ARG A 20 4.27 7.76 0.58
CA ARG A 20 4.81 9.11 0.70
C ARG A 20 5.70 9.44 -0.49
N CYS A 21 5.46 10.57 -1.13
CA CYS A 21 6.21 11.02 -2.31
C CYS A 21 6.41 12.53 -2.28
N ALA A 22 7.46 13.04 -2.93
CA ALA A 22 7.65 14.48 -3.11
C ALA A 22 6.60 15.10 -4.05
N ASP A 23 6.07 14.30 -4.98
CA ASP A 23 4.97 14.68 -5.87
C ASP A 23 3.62 14.30 -5.23
N SER A 24 2.82 15.31 -4.87
CA SER A 24 1.53 15.14 -4.19
C SER A 24 0.43 14.58 -5.08
N SER A 25 0.55 14.70 -6.41
CA SER A 25 -0.36 14.08 -7.36
C SER A 25 -0.11 12.58 -7.39
N LEU A 26 1.16 12.19 -7.53
CA LEU A 26 1.59 10.80 -7.51
C LEU A 26 1.30 10.12 -6.16
N GLU A 27 1.54 10.81 -5.04
CA GLU A 27 1.22 10.29 -3.70
C GLU A 27 -0.27 9.94 -3.57
N ARG A 28 -1.16 10.85 -3.97
CA ARG A 28 -2.61 10.61 -3.91
C ARG A 28 -3.03 9.47 -4.82
N GLN A 29 -2.48 9.42 -6.03
CA GLN A 29 -2.80 8.36 -6.99
C GLN A 29 -2.37 6.98 -6.49
N LEU A 30 -1.16 6.87 -5.92
CA LEU A 30 -0.64 5.62 -5.36
C LEU A 30 -1.48 5.12 -4.19
N ASN A 31 -1.85 6.02 -3.26
CA ASN A 31 -2.68 5.66 -2.12
C ASN A 31 -4.07 5.19 -2.57
N ARG A 32 -4.72 5.90 -3.50
CA ARG A 32 -6.03 5.51 -4.04
C ARG A 32 -5.99 4.14 -4.72
N LEU A 33 -5.05 3.92 -5.64
CA LEU A 33 -4.95 2.64 -6.36
C LEU A 33 -4.58 1.47 -5.44
N THR A 34 -3.83 1.74 -4.38
CA THR A 34 -3.52 0.73 -3.36
C THR A 34 -4.78 0.32 -2.61
N GLU A 35 -5.59 1.28 -2.19
CA GLU A 35 -6.87 1.00 -1.51
C GLU A 35 -7.83 0.23 -2.42
N GLU A 36 -8.00 0.68 -3.67
CA GLU A 36 -8.82 -0.02 -4.67
C GLU A 36 -8.36 -1.47 -4.90
N TRP A 37 -7.05 -1.70 -5.02
CA TRP A 37 -6.51 -3.05 -5.20
C TRP A 37 -6.73 -3.92 -3.96
N LEU A 38 -6.52 -3.37 -2.77
CA LEU A 38 -6.76 -4.09 -1.52
C LEU A 38 -8.23 -4.50 -1.34
N LEU A 39 -9.18 -3.68 -1.83
CA LEU A 39 -10.61 -3.97 -1.83
C LEU A 39 -11.05 -4.90 -2.97
N SER A 40 -10.27 -5.01 -4.04
CA SER A 40 -10.64 -5.77 -5.25
C SER A 40 -10.71 -7.31 -5.06
N GLY A 41 -10.28 -7.83 -3.92
CA GLY A 41 -10.18 -9.28 -3.66
C GLY A 41 -8.99 -9.96 -4.34
N ASN A 42 -8.28 -9.27 -5.25
CA ASN A 42 -7.07 -9.77 -5.91
C ASN A 42 -5.78 -9.54 -5.10
N ALA A 43 -5.90 -8.90 -3.93
CA ALA A 43 -4.76 -8.68 -3.04
C ALA A 43 -4.43 -9.92 -2.21
N PRO A 44 -3.16 -10.11 -1.82
CA PRO A 44 -2.75 -11.25 -1.01
C PRO A 44 -3.54 -11.36 0.31
N GLY A 45 -3.83 -12.59 0.71
CA GLY A 45 -4.50 -12.91 1.97
C GLY A 45 -3.69 -12.44 3.19
N LEU A 46 -4.35 -12.37 4.36
CA LEU A 46 -3.73 -11.83 5.58
C LEU A 46 -2.47 -12.59 6.05
N GLY A 47 -2.31 -13.85 5.64
CA GLY A 47 -1.12 -14.66 5.90
C GLY A 47 0.13 -14.28 5.10
N GLU A 48 0.04 -13.30 4.19
CA GLU A 48 1.21 -12.82 3.45
C GLU A 48 2.26 -12.24 4.41
N PRO A 49 3.50 -12.78 4.43
CA PRO A 49 4.52 -12.37 5.38
C PRO A 49 5.03 -10.94 5.16
N ASP A 50 4.88 -10.37 3.95
CA ASP A 50 5.39 -9.04 3.61
C ASP A 50 4.41 -8.26 2.71
N HIS A 51 3.28 -7.83 3.31
CA HIS A 51 2.25 -7.04 2.64
C HIS A 51 2.78 -5.77 1.96
N GLU A 52 3.76 -5.10 2.57
CA GLU A 52 4.37 -3.91 1.95
C GLU A 52 5.11 -4.25 0.67
N MET A 53 5.85 -5.36 0.64
CA MET A 53 6.50 -5.83 -0.58
C MET A 53 5.48 -6.21 -1.67
N ALA A 54 4.38 -6.88 -1.29
CA ALA A 54 3.33 -7.25 -2.23
C ALA A 54 2.69 -6.01 -2.87
N VAL A 55 2.30 -5.03 -2.05
CA VAL A 55 1.76 -3.74 -2.53
C VAL A 55 2.78 -3.00 -3.40
N ALA A 56 4.04 -2.94 -2.97
CA ALA A 56 5.08 -2.26 -3.74
C ALA A 56 5.34 -2.91 -5.10
N ARG A 57 5.28 -4.24 -5.19
CA ARG A 57 5.41 -4.97 -6.47
C ARG A 57 4.26 -4.68 -7.40
N GLU A 58 3.03 -4.74 -6.89
CA GLU A 58 1.84 -4.45 -7.69
C GLU A 58 1.88 -3.02 -8.24
N MET A 59 2.14 -2.04 -7.38
CA MET A 59 2.21 -0.64 -7.81
C MET A 59 3.42 -0.38 -8.71
N ALA A 60 4.58 -1.02 -8.48
CA ALA A 60 5.69 -0.95 -9.42
C ALA A 60 5.31 -1.48 -10.80
N SER A 61 4.63 -2.63 -10.87
CA SER A 61 4.17 -3.24 -12.13
C SER A 61 3.24 -2.31 -12.90
N ARG A 62 2.21 -1.76 -12.23
CA ARG A 62 1.21 -0.86 -12.85
C ARG A 62 1.81 0.43 -13.40
N PHE A 63 2.85 0.96 -12.76
CA PHE A 63 3.46 2.24 -13.12
C PHE A 63 4.77 2.08 -13.92
N GLY A 64 5.17 0.85 -14.28
CA GLY A 64 6.45 0.60 -14.94
C GLY A 64 7.67 0.98 -14.08
N GLY A 65 7.51 0.91 -12.76
CA GLY A 65 8.52 1.27 -11.78
C GLY A 65 9.41 0.12 -11.34
N ARG A 66 10.42 0.44 -10.52
CA ARG A 66 11.36 -0.53 -9.93
C ARG A 66 11.48 -0.36 -8.43
N ILE A 67 11.55 -1.45 -7.70
CA ILE A 67 11.80 -1.43 -6.24
C ILE A 67 13.30 -1.17 -6.02
N LEU A 68 13.60 -0.14 -5.23
CA LEU A 68 14.97 0.28 -4.92
C LEU A 68 15.50 -0.25 -3.59
N TYR A 69 14.63 -0.34 -2.57
CA TYR A 69 15.04 -0.71 -1.23
C TYR A 69 13.97 -1.53 -0.51
N ARG A 70 14.43 -2.61 0.15
CA ARG A 70 13.66 -3.47 1.03
C ARG A 70 14.29 -3.43 2.43
N ALA A 71 13.61 -2.82 3.41
CA ALA A 71 13.98 -3.03 4.81
C ALA A 71 13.69 -4.49 5.20
N ARG A 72 14.45 -5.10 6.13
CA ARG A 72 14.23 -6.48 6.62
C ARG A 72 13.30 -6.51 7.85
N THR A 73 12.35 -7.45 7.86
CA THR A 73 11.21 -7.54 8.78
C THR A 73 11.61 -8.03 10.18
N ALA A 74 10.97 -7.47 11.21
CA ALA A 74 10.72 -8.15 12.48
C ALA A 74 9.21 -8.54 12.52
N PRO A 75 8.83 -9.81 12.77
CA PRO A 75 7.54 -10.36 12.31
C PRO A 75 6.26 -9.92 13.06
N GLN A 76 6.35 -9.16 14.16
CA GLN A 76 5.25 -9.08 15.13
C GLN A 76 4.34 -7.84 15.07
N ARG A 77 4.45 -6.94 14.07
CA ARG A 77 3.67 -5.68 14.06
C ARG A 77 2.81 -5.39 12.83
N THR A 78 2.84 -6.23 11.80
CA THR A 78 2.22 -5.93 10.49
C THR A 78 0.68 -5.97 10.50
N VAL A 79 0.07 -6.79 11.37
CA VAL A 79 -1.41 -6.98 11.42
C VAL A 79 -2.15 -5.73 11.88
N ARG A 80 -1.60 -4.98 12.85
CA ARG A 80 -2.25 -3.80 13.45
C ARG A 80 -2.39 -2.63 12.47
N ASP A 81 -1.46 -2.48 11.53
CA ASP A 81 -1.42 -1.33 10.62
C ASP A 81 -2.29 -1.54 9.36
N TYR A 82 -2.47 -2.79 8.92
CA TYR A 82 -3.18 -3.11 7.66
C TYR A 82 -4.65 -3.46 7.86
N PHE A 83 -5.04 -3.99 9.03
CA PHE A 83 -6.42 -4.37 9.32
C PHE A 83 -7.44 -3.21 9.18
N PRO A 84 -7.17 -1.98 9.65
CA PRO A 84 -8.12 -0.87 9.52
C PRO A 84 -8.35 -0.42 8.07
N LYS A 85 -7.36 -0.61 7.19
CA LYS A 85 -7.41 -0.17 5.78
C LYS A 85 -8.17 -1.14 4.87
N ARG A 86 -8.48 -2.33 5.36
CA ARG A 86 -9.22 -3.38 4.64
C ARG A 86 -10.70 -3.46 5.05
N GLN A 87 -11.15 -2.62 5.99
CA GLN A 87 -12.55 -2.54 6.34
C GLN A 87 -13.29 -1.66 5.32
N PHE A 88 -14.43 -2.15 4.81
CA PHE A 88 -15.39 -1.30 4.13
C PHE A 88 -15.81 -0.17 5.07
N ARG A 89 -15.73 1.08 4.61
CA ARG A 89 -16.50 2.16 5.24
C ARG A 89 -17.98 1.89 4.95
N LEU A 90 -18.63 1.16 5.85
CA LEU A 90 -20.08 1.06 5.87
C LEU A 90 -20.59 2.45 6.26
N ALA A 91 -21.06 3.22 5.27
CA ALA A 91 -21.87 4.39 5.53
C ALA A 91 -23.22 3.87 6.03
N PHE A 92 -23.43 3.88 7.34
CA PHE A 92 -24.76 3.70 7.90
C PHE A 92 -25.51 5.02 7.64
N PRO A 93 -26.57 5.05 6.82
CA PRO A 93 -27.44 6.21 6.78
C PRO A 93 -28.08 6.35 8.16
N ASP A 94 -27.92 7.51 8.79
CA ASP A 94 -28.65 7.86 10.00
C ASP A 94 -30.15 7.79 9.68
N LEU A 95 -30.82 6.76 10.19
CA LEU A 95 -32.28 6.66 10.17
C LEU A 95 -32.80 7.64 11.23
N GLY A 96 -33.08 8.87 10.78
CA GLY A 96 -33.90 9.84 11.50
C GLY A 96 -35.38 9.58 11.31
#